data_AF-A0A937PKL7-F1
#
_entry.id   AF-A0A937PKL7-F1
#
_cell.length_a   1.000
_cell.length_b   1.000
_cell.length_c   1.000
_cell.angle_alpha   90.00
_cell.angle_beta   90.00
_cell.angle_gamma   90.00
#
_symmetry.space_group_name_H-M   'P 1'
#
loop_
_entity.id
_entity.type
_entity.pdbx_description
1 polymer ?
#
loop_
_entity_poly.entity_id
_entity_poly.type
_entity_poly.pdbx_seq_one_letter_code
_entity_poly.pdbx_strand_id
1 'polypeptide(L)'
;MGARSAIEWTESTWNPVTGCTKISPGCTNCYAERMARRLQAMGQPNYARGFEVTLHEHVLGLPLKWKSSQVVFVNSMSDLFHEDVSTDFILRVFDVMVRAHWHVFQVLTKRSQEMMELNLELPWAS
;
A
#
# COMPACT_ATOMS: atom_id res chain seq x y z
N MET A 1 2.15 6.52 -9.32
CA MET A 1 3.29 6.57 -8.39
C MET A 1 4.51 6.02 -9.10
N GLY A 2 5.68 6.57 -8.79
CA GLY A 2 6.85 6.53 -9.67
C GLY A 2 7.83 5.41 -9.35
N ALA A 3 8.60 5.02 -10.37
CA ALA A 3 9.66 4.02 -10.34
C ALA A 3 10.93 4.44 -9.57
N ARG A 4 10.89 5.57 -8.83
CA ARG A 4 11.96 6.06 -7.95
C ARG A 4 11.33 6.73 -6.74
N SER A 5 11.44 6.08 -5.58
CA SER A 5 11.02 6.59 -4.28
C SER A 5 12.06 7.55 -3.70
N ALA A 6 11.62 8.50 -2.87
CA ALA A 6 12.50 9.32 -2.04
C ALA A 6 12.71 8.72 -0.63
N ILE A 7 12.10 7.57 -0.35
CA ILE A 7 12.25 6.83 0.90
C ILE A 7 13.53 5.98 0.78
N GLU A 8 14.54 6.24 1.61
CA GLU A 8 15.91 5.75 1.43
C GLU A 8 16.06 4.21 1.39
N TRP A 9 15.14 3.47 1.99
CA TRP A 9 15.19 2.01 2.13
C TRP A 9 14.33 1.25 1.10
N THR A 10 13.70 1.95 0.15
CA THR A 10 12.88 1.35 -0.90
C THR A 10 13.12 2.03 -2.23
N GLU A 11 13.06 1.30 -3.34
CA GLU A 11 13.33 1.85 -4.66
C GLU A 11 12.06 2.39 -5.31
N SER A 12 10.91 1.79 -5.00
CA SER A 12 9.61 2.14 -5.58
C SER A 12 8.47 2.05 -4.57
N THR A 13 7.38 2.77 -4.84
CA THR A 13 6.15 2.66 -4.07
C THR A 13 4.99 2.23 -4.95
N TRP A 14 4.19 1.30 -4.44
CA TRP A 14 2.98 0.83 -5.10
C TRP A 14 1.85 0.88 -4.09
N ASN A 15 0.99 1.90 -4.14
CA ASN A 15 -0.13 2.06 -3.20
C ASN A 15 -1.47 1.65 -3.86
N PRO A 16 -1.86 0.37 -3.83
CA PRO A 16 -3.19 -0.07 -4.25
C PRO A 16 -4.30 0.43 -3.31
N VAL A 17 -3.94 0.84 -2.09
CA VAL A 17 -4.82 1.53 -1.14
C VAL A 17 -4.20 2.87 -0.77
N THR A 18 -5.01 3.92 -0.62
CA THR A 18 -4.62 5.19 0.01
C THR A 18 -5.53 5.50 1.18
N GLY A 19 -5.03 6.21 2.18
CA GLY A 19 -5.81 6.58 3.37
C GLY A 19 -5.71 5.56 4.49
N CYS A 20 -6.03 6.00 5.71
CA CYS A 20 -5.98 5.19 6.94
C CYS A 20 -6.68 5.92 8.09
N THR A 21 -7.06 5.19 9.15
CA THR A 21 -7.50 5.76 10.43
C THR A 21 -6.43 5.60 11.52
N LYS A 22 -6.42 6.51 12.51
CA LYS A 22 -5.42 6.52 13.59
C LYS A 22 -5.82 5.55 14.69
N ILE A 23 -4.94 4.60 15.03
CA ILE A 23 -5.18 3.61 16.10
C ILE A 23 -4.19 3.68 17.27
N SER A 24 -3.16 4.52 17.19
CA SER A 24 -2.19 4.67 18.28
C SER A 24 -1.54 6.06 18.29
N PRO A 25 -0.88 6.46 19.40
CA PRO A 25 -0.13 7.72 19.47
C PRO A 25 0.95 7.86 18.38
N GLY A 26 1.45 6.74 17.85
CA GLY A 26 2.40 6.72 16.73
C GLY A 26 1.82 7.28 15.42
N CYS A 27 0.50 7.46 15.32
CA CYS A 27 -0.16 8.03 14.14
C CYS A 27 -0.32 9.57 14.22
N THR A 28 -0.03 10.19 15.36
CA THR A 28 -0.21 11.64 15.58
C THR A 28 0.50 12.47 14.51
N ASN A 29 1.73 12.08 14.14
CA ASN A 29 2.57 12.80 13.19
C ASN A 29 2.64 12.13 11.80
N CYS A 30 1.60 11.41 11.41
CA CYS A 30 1.54 10.66 10.14
C CYS A 30 1.89 11.55 8.92
N TYR A 31 2.95 11.19 8.20
CA TYR A 31 3.35 11.92 6.99
C TYR A 31 2.37 11.68 5.83
N ALA A 32 1.81 10.48 5.71
CA ALA A 32 0.89 10.10 4.65
C ALA A 32 -0.38 10.95 4.70
N GLU A 33 -0.91 11.25 5.89
CA GLU A 33 -2.07 12.13 6.07
C GLU A 33 -1.78 13.55 5.55
N ARG A 34 -0.65 14.14 5.95
CA ARG A 34 -0.25 15.48 5.49
C ARG A 34 -0.05 15.52 3.98
N MET A 35 0.59 14.49 3.43
CA MET A 35 0.84 14.36 2.00
C MET A 35 -0.47 14.17 1.21
N ALA A 36 -1.40 13.36 1.71
CA ALA A 36 -2.71 13.16 1.08
C ALA A 36 -3.51 14.46 0.97
N ARG A 37 -3.53 15.29 2.03
CA ARG A 37 -4.16 16.63 1.99
C ARG A 37 -3.54 17.52 0.92
N ARG A 38 -2.21 17.49 0.78
CA ARG A 38 -1.50 18.22 -0.27
C ARG A 38 -1.89 17.71 -1.67
N LEU A 39 -1.87 16.39 -1.88
CA LEU A 39 -2.19 15.77 -3.17
C LEU A 39 -3.65 16.00 -3.56
N GLN A 40 -4.57 16.01 -2.60
CA GLN A 40 -5.96 16.40 -2.79
C GLN A 40 -6.09 17.85 -3.26
N ALA A 41 -5.41 18.80 -2.59
CA ALA A 41 -5.40 20.21 -2.99
C ALA A 41 -4.77 20.43 -4.38
N MET A 42 -3.87 19.54 -4.80
CA MET A 42 -3.29 19.53 -6.14
C MET A 42 -4.17 18.83 -7.20
N GLY A 43 -5.33 18.31 -6.83
CA GLY A 43 -6.25 17.64 -7.75
C GLY A 43 -5.77 16.26 -8.22
N GLN A 44 -4.90 15.58 -7.45
CA GLN A 44 -4.44 14.24 -7.81
C GLN A 44 -5.64 13.26 -7.68
N PRO A 45 -6.01 12.51 -8.75
CA PRO A 45 -7.24 11.71 -8.77
C PRO A 45 -7.39 10.67 -7.66
N ASN A 46 -6.31 9.95 -7.32
CA ASN A 46 -6.29 8.92 -6.29
C ASN A 46 -6.41 9.50 -4.86
N TYR A 47 -6.25 10.81 -4.70
CA TYR A 47 -6.43 11.53 -3.43
C TYR A 47 -7.62 12.48 -3.46
N ALA A 48 -8.57 12.31 -4.40
CA ALA A 48 -9.79 13.12 -4.44
C ALA A 48 -10.58 13.08 -3.11
N ARG A 49 -10.55 11.93 -2.43
CA ARG A 49 -11.13 11.72 -1.08
C ARG A 49 -10.16 11.99 0.07
N GLY A 50 -9.08 12.71 -0.17
CA GLY A 50 -8.11 13.07 0.85
C GLY A 50 -7.42 11.84 1.46
N PHE A 51 -7.58 11.67 2.78
CA PHE A 51 -6.98 10.55 3.53
C PHE A 51 -7.99 9.46 3.91
N GLU A 52 -9.18 9.47 3.31
CA GLU A 52 -10.14 8.36 3.43
C GLU A 52 -9.61 7.09 2.74
N VAL A 53 -9.87 5.93 3.35
CA VAL A 53 -9.49 4.62 2.80
C VAL A 53 -10.13 4.45 1.42
N THR A 54 -9.29 4.32 0.40
CA THR A 54 -9.68 4.23 -1.01
C THR A 54 -8.90 3.14 -1.71
N LEU A 55 -9.63 2.24 -2.37
CA LEU A 55 -9.07 1.14 -3.16
C LEU A 55 -8.86 1.60 -4.61
N HIS A 56 -7.70 1.26 -5.18
CA HIS A 56 -7.28 1.67 -6.52
C HIS A 56 -7.09 0.46 -7.44
N GLU A 57 -8.20 -0.13 -7.88
CA GLU A 57 -8.23 -1.30 -8.79
C GLU A 57 -7.33 -1.13 -10.03
N HIS A 58 -7.37 0.06 -10.63
CA HIS A 58 -6.64 0.40 -11.85
C HIS A 58 -5.11 0.34 -11.71
N VAL A 59 -4.56 0.33 -10.48
CA VAL A 59 -3.10 0.24 -10.23
C VAL A 59 -2.66 -1.14 -9.76
N LEU A 60 -3.55 -2.12 -9.57
CA LEU A 60 -3.18 -3.45 -9.06
C LEU A 60 -2.09 -4.09 -9.93
N GLY A 61 -2.26 -4.09 -11.26
CA GLY A 61 -1.28 -4.69 -12.17
C GLY A 61 -0.01 -3.87 -12.41
N LEU A 62 0.25 -2.79 -11.66
CA LEU A 62 1.39 -1.91 -11.91
C LEU A 62 2.76 -2.61 -11.71
N PRO A 63 3.00 -3.39 -10.63
CA PRO A 63 4.28 -4.08 -10.43
C PRO A 63 4.65 -5.02 -11.57
N LEU A 64 3.67 -5.70 -12.17
CA LEU A 64 3.89 -6.62 -13.30
C LEU A 64 4.45 -5.92 -14.55
N LYS A 65 4.31 -4.59 -14.65
CA LYS A 65 4.82 -3.80 -15.79
C LYS A 65 6.27 -3.37 -15.59
N TRP A 66 6.81 -3.48 -14.37
CA TRP A 66 8.17 -3.07 -14.07
C TRP A 66 9.15 -4.19 -14.39
N LYS A 67 10.01 -3.97 -15.39
CA LYS A 67 10.94 -5.01 -15.88
C LYS A 67 12.16 -5.23 -14.98
N SER A 68 12.62 -4.18 -14.31
CA SER A 68 13.79 -4.26 -13.43
C SER A 68 13.36 -4.68 -12.04
N SER A 69 14.06 -5.68 -11.48
CA SER A 69 13.97 -6.06 -10.08
C SER A 69 14.13 -4.84 -9.19
N GLN A 70 13.24 -4.72 -8.20
CA GLN A 70 13.18 -3.57 -7.32
C GLN A 70 12.70 -3.97 -5.92
N VAL A 71 13.11 -3.20 -4.92
CA VAL A 71 12.48 -3.19 -3.58
C VAL A 71 11.27 -2.26 -3.60
N VAL A 72 10.08 -2.78 -3.31
CA VAL A 72 8.79 -2.09 -3.49
C VAL A 72 8.05 -1.99 -2.15
N PHE A 73 7.77 -0.77 -1.70
CA PHE A 73 6.92 -0.53 -0.55
C PHE A 73 5.43 -0.43 -0.95
N VAL A 74 4.60 -1.33 -0.43
CA VAL A 74 3.19 -1.54 -0.84
C VAL A 74 2.20 -0.55 -0.23
N ASN A 75 2.52 0.04 0.92
CA ASN A 75 1.54 0.87 1.64
C ASN A 75 2.19 2.11 2.25
N SER A 76 2.92 2.86 1.42
CA SER A 76 3.50 4.14 1.84
C SER A 76 2.46 5.21 2.18
N MET A 77 1.25 5.10 1.62
CA MET A 77 0.18 6.07 1.78
C MET A 77 -1.08 5.50 2.45
N SER A 78 -0.96 4.33 3.08
CA SER A 78 -2.07 3.57 3.67
C SER A 78 -1.60 2.52 4.69
N ASP A 79 -2.55 1.76 5.24
CA ASP A 79 -2.31 0.47 5.87
C ASP A 79 -3.12 -0.59 5.10
N LEU A 80 -2.47 -1.61 4.55
CA LEU A 80 -3.13 -2.61 3.70
C LEU A 80 -4.16 -3.45 4.47
N PHE A 81 -3.94 -3.63 5.77
CA PHE A 81 -4.78 -4.44 6.66
C PHE A 81 -5.81 -3.59 7.42
N HIS A 82 -6.20 -2.44 6.86
CA HIS A 82 -7.28 -1.63 7.41
C HIS A 82 -8.62 -2.37 7.30
N GLU A 83 -9.48 -2.26 8.32
CA GLU A 83 -10.80 -2.94 8.39
C GLU A 83 -11.71 -2.68 7.17
N ASP A 84 -11.66 -1.47 6.60
CA ASP A 84 -12.37 -1.12 5.36
C ASP A 84 -11.77 -1.70 4.06
N VAL A 85 -10.64 -2.41 4.12
CA VAL A 85 -10.04 -3.09 2.97
C VAL A 85 -10.51 -4.55 2.98
N SER A 86 -11.26 -4.96 1.95
CA SER A 86 -11.79 -6.32 1.89
C SER A 86 -10.69 -7.37 1.75
N THR A 87 -10.90 -8.54 2.36
CA THR A 87 -10.01 -9.71 2.22
C THR A 87 -9.75 -10.07 0.76
N ASP A 88 -10.78 -10.02 -0.09
CA ASP A 88 -10.63 -10.24 -1.55
C ASP A 88 -9.62 -9.26 -2.18
N PHE A 89 -9.68 -7.98 -1.82
CA PHE A 89 -8.74 -7.00 -2.34
C PHE A 89 -7.31 -7.29 -1.86
N ILE A 90 -7.14 -7.65 -0.59
CA ILE A 90 -5.84 -8.04 -0.02
C ILE A 90 -5.28 -9.26 -0.77
N LEU A 91 -6.08 -10.31 -0.98
CA LEU A 91 -5.66 -11.51 -1.72
C LEU A 91 -5.23 -11.17 -3.15
N ARG A 92 -5.91 -10.25 -3.83
CA ARG A 92 -5.51 -9.78 -5.17
C ARG A 92 -4.23 -8.96 -5.17
N VAL A 93 -3.96 -8.18 -4.12
CA VAL A 93 -2.67 -7.51 -3.92
C VAL A 93 -1.56 -8.55 -3.76
N PHE A 94 -1.77 -9.58 -2.96
CA PHE A 94 -0.80 -10.66 -2.78
C PHE A 94 -0.60 -11.52 -4.04
N ASP A 95 -1.65 -11.80 -4.82
CA ASP A 95 -1.52 -12.46 -6.15
C ASP A 95 -0.55 -11.71 -7.05
N VAL A 96 -0.67 -10.39 -7.11
CA VAL A 96 0.25 -9.55 -7.88
C VAL A 96 1.68 -9.67 -7.35
N MET A 97 1.86 -9.68 -6.02
CA MET A 97 3.18 -9.84 -5.40
C MET A 97 3.83 -11.18 -5.77
N VAL A 98 3.05 -12.28 -5.73
CA VAL A 98 3.49 -13.61 -6.11
C VAL A 98 3.84 -13.69 -7.60
N ARG A 99 3.01 -13.11 -8.47
CA ARG A 99 3.24 -13.12 -9.92
C ARG A 99 4.42 -12.24 -10.33
N ALA A 100 4.64 -11.14 -9.61
CA ALA A 100 5.77 -10.23 -9.80
C ALA A 100 6.98 -10.63 -8.95
N HIS A 101 7.28 -11.94 -8.91
CA HIS A 101 8.27 -12.57 -8.01
C HIS A 101 9.71 -12.06 -8.17
N TRP A 102 10.02 -11.28 -9.21
CA TRP A 102 11.33 -10.66 -9.39
C TRP A 102 11.51 -9.38 -8.55
N HIS A 103 10.47 -8.91 -7.86
CA HIS A 103 10.54 -7.81 -6.90
C HIS A 103 10.61 -8.32 -5.46
N VAL A 104 11.18 -7.50 -4.58
CA VAL A 104 11.07 -7.68 -3.14
C VAL A 104 10.00 -6.73 -2.63
N PHE A 105 8.92 -7.25 -2.05
CA PHE A 105 7.83 -6.44 -1.52
C PHE A 105 7.97 -6.24 -0.02
N GLN A 106 7.75 -5.00 0.41
CA GLN A 106 7.73 -4.60 1.82
C GLN A 106 6.31 -4.17 2.17
N VAL A 107 5.76 -4.77 3.22
CA VAL A 107 4.45 -4.43 3.79
C VAL A 107 4.64 -4.09 5.26
N LEU A 108 4.09 -2.96 5.71
CA LEU A 108 4.16 -2.54 7.11
C LEU A 108 2.75 -2.33 7.63
N THR A 109 2.46 -2.76 8.85
CA THR A 109 1.12 -2.54 9.41
C THR A 109 1.19 -2.29 10.91
N LYS A 110 0.28 -1.46 11.42
CA LYS A 110 -0.01 -1.37 12.86
C LYS A 110 -1.20 -2.25 13.26
N ARG A 111 -1.80 -2.94 12.29
CA ARG A 111 -3.00 -3.78 12.36
C ARG A 111 -2.60 -5.25 12.30
N SER A 112 -1.72 -5.63 13.23
CA SER A 112 -1.11 -6.96 13.23
C SER A 112 -2.12 -8.07 13.51
N GLN A 113 -3.22 -7.76 14.20
CA GLN A 113 -4.26 -8.73 14.49
C GLN A 113 -5.03 -9.11 13.22
N GLU A 114 -5.45 -8.11 12.44
CA GLU A 114 -6.13 -8.27 11.17
C GLU A 114 -5.26 -9.01 10.15
N MET A 115 -3.95 -8.71 10.11
CA MET A 115 -3.00 -9.47 9.31
C MET A 115 -2.85 -10.93 9.78
N MET A 116 -2.82 -11.17 11.09
CA MET A 116 -2.70 -12.51 11.67
C MET A 116 -3.92 -13.39 11.35
N GLU A 117 -5.13 -12.82 11.34
CA GLU A 117 -6.36 -13.52 10.97
C GLU A 117 -6.30 -14.06 9.53
N LEU A 118 -5.63 -13.34 8.63
CA LEU A 118 -5.45 -13.74 7.23
C LEU A 118 -4.20 -14.60 7.00
N ASN A 119 -3.34 -14.80 8.00
CA ASN A 119 -2.00 -15.36 7.81
C ASN A 119 -1.98 -16.72 7.09
N LEU A 120 -2.98 -17.57 7.32
CA LEU A 120 -3.07 -18.89 6.68
C LEU A 120 -3.62 -18.83 5.24
N GLU A 121 -4.29 -17.74 4.87
CA GLU A 121 -4.87 -17.53 3.54
C GLU A 121 -3.90 -16.78 2.61
N LEU A 122 -3.00 -15.97 3.18
CA LEU A 122 -2.05 -15.18 2.42
C LEU A 122 -0.96 -16.08 1.79
N PRO A 123 -0.71 -15.97 0.48
CA PRO A 123 0.31 -16.76 -0.22
C PRO A 123 1.70 -16.14 0.02
N TRP A 124 2.19 -16.21 1.26
CA TRP A 124 3.54 -15.76 1.59
C TRP A 124 4.56 -16.47 0.70
N ALA A 125 5.43 -15.71 0.06
CA ALA A 125 6.52 -16.28 -0.73
C ALA A 125 7.44 -17.11 0.20
N SER A 126 7.68 -18.37 -0.19
CA SER A 126 8.56 -19.32 0.50
C SER A 126 10.04 -19.05 0.23
#